data_AF-A0A9E1ZX19-F1
#
_entry.id   AF-A0A9E1ZX19-F1
#
_cell.length_a   1.000
_cell.length_b   1.000
_cell.length_c   1.000
_cell.angle_alpha   90.00
_cell.angle_beta   90.00
_cell.angle_gamma   90.00
#
_symmetry.space_group_name_H-M   'P 1'
#
loop_
_entity.id
_entity.type
_entity.pdbx_description
1 polymer ?
#
loop_
_entity_poly.entity_id
_entity_poly.type
_entity_poly.pdbx_seq_one_letter_code
_entity_poly.pdbx_strand_id
1 'polypeptide(L)'
;MKSCDTCPGAVGCAGDNLVPVLSEVYALYASGETDKFKILVSLSDDSDELIERYTGQVSRICWTKAALETIANVLSETADAEPFRESVIKKLDTAMDAFSNFPWYVSGLIGQVPDLYEAIIYRDENDLFASNISKRDFTKICKDAVYKD
;
A
#
# COMPACT_ATOMS: atom_id res chain seq x y z
N MET A 1 5.97 17.15 6.02
CA MET A 1 6.45 15.75 6.02
C MET A 1 7.91 15.74 6.48
N LYS A 2 8.32 14.87 7.42
CA LYS A 2 9.76 14.58 7.58
C LYS A 2 10.19 13.88 6.29
N SER A 3 11.15 14.46 5.57
CA SER A 3 11.43 14.12 4.18
C SER A 3 11.87 12.66 4.02
N CYS A 4 11.09 11.91 3.24
CA CYS A 4 11.53 10.65 2.61
C CYS A 4 12.17 10.91 1.24
N ASP A 5 12.43 12.18 0.94
CA ASP A 5 12.92 12.68 -0.35
C ASP A 5 14.45 12.86 -0.34
N THR A 6 15.10 12.72 0.82
CA THR A 6 16.56 12.69 0.96
C THR A 6 17.06 11.28 1.21
N CYS A 7 17.70 10.67 0.22
CA CYS A 7 18.41 9.39 0.33
C CYS A 7 19.90 9.58 0.01
N PRO A 8 20.84 9.02 0.80
CA PRO A 8 22.25 9.03 0.44
C PRO A 8 22.49 8.01 -0.69
N GLY A 9 22.69 8.48 -1.92
CA GLY A 9 23.34 7.70 -2.98
C GLY A 9 22.64 7.55 -4.33
N ALA A 10 21.37 7.93 -4.51
CA ALA A 10 20.74 7.86 -5.84
C ALA A 10 19.46 8.71 -5.96
N VAL A 11 19.13 9.04 -7.20
CA VAL A 11 17.92 9.75 -7.67
C VAL A 11 16.65 8.96 -7.31
N GLY A 12 15.71 9.58 -6.60
CA GLY A 12 14.38 9.02 -6.32
C GLY A 12 14.21 8.51 -4.87
N CYS A 13 13.06 8.84 -4.27
CA CYS A 13 12.77 8.60 -2.86
C CYS A 13 12.78 7.09 -2.52
N ALA A 14 13.32 6.73 -1.35
CA ALA A 14 13.23 5.36 -0.83
C ALA A 14 11.78 4.83 -0.74
N GLY A 15 10.79 5.71 -0.57
CA GLY A 15 9.38 5.31 -0.58
C GLY A 15 8.90 4.82 -1.95
N ASP A 16 9.34 5.48 -3.03
CA ASP A 16 8.90 5.13 -4.39
C ASP A 16 9.60 3.85 -4.86
N ASN A 17 10.87 3.67 -4.47
CA ASN A 17 11.65 2.46 -4.74
C ASN A 17 11.17 1.22 -3.97
N LEU A 18 10.39 1.39 -2.89
CA LEU A 18 9.80 0.28 -2.13
C LEU A 18 8.39 -0.10 -2.61
N VAL A 19 7.76 0.71 -3.47
CA VAL A 19 6.44 0.39 -4.06
C VAL A 19 6.49 -0.92 -4.85
N PRO A 20 7.48 -1.18 -5.73
CA PRO A 20 7.54 -2.45 -6.47
C PRO A 20 7.61 -3.68 -5.55
N VAL A 21 8.40 -3.58 -4.47
CA VAL A 21 8.53 -4.64 -3.46
C VAL A 21 7.18 -4.93 -2.81
N LEU A 22 6.49 -3.90 -2.31
CA LEU A 22 5.18 -4.08 -1.66
C LEU A 22 4.09 -4.52 -2.64
N SER A 23 4.17 -4.13 -3.91
CA SER A 23 3.28 -4.62 -4.96
C SER A 23 3.46 -6.13 -5.21
N GLU A 24 4.70 -6.61 -5.25
CA GLU A 24 5.01 -8.04 -5.41
C GLU A 24 4.56 -8.85 -4.19
N VAL A 25 4.83 -8.36 -2.99
CA VAL A 25 4.33 -8.92 -1.72
C VAL A 25 2.81 -9.03 -1.73
N TYR A 26 2.11 -7.97 -2.15
CA TYR A 26 0.66 -7.97 -2.26
C TYR A 26 0.18 -9.02 -3.26
N ALA A 27 0.79 -9.10 -4.45
CA ALA A 27 0.40 -10.06 -5.48
C ALA A 27 0.57 -11.52 -5.04
N LEU A 28 1.71 -11.84 -4.41
CA LEU A 28 1.97 -13.16 -3.84
C LEU A 28 0.95 -13.52 -2.76
N TYR A 29 0.68 -12.59 -1.83
CA TYR A 29 -0.33 -12.79 -0.79
C TYR A 29 -1.74 -12.98 -1.37
N ALA A 30 -2.13 -12.14 -2.33
CA ALA A 30 -3.42 -12.23 -3.01
C ALA A 30 -3.59 -13.53 -3.83
N SER A 31 -2.48 -14.14 -4.28
CA SER A 31 -2.47 -15.44 -4.98
C SER A 31 -2.64 -16.65 -4.06
N GLY A 32 -2.61 -16.44 -2.74
CA GLY A 32 -2.84 -17.46 -1.72
C GLY A 32 -1.60 -17.89 -0.94
N GLU A 33 -0.42 -17.34 -1.23
CA GLU A 33 0.76 -17.57 -0.40
C GLU A 33 0.75 -16.62 0.80
N THR A 34 0.41 -17.13 1.98
CA THR A 34 0.33 -16.32 3.21
C THR A 34 1.50 -16.55 4.15
N ASP A 35 2.38 -17.53 3.86
CA ASP A 35 3.60 -17.73 4.62
C ASP A 35 4.61 -16.64 4.26
N LYS A 36 4.94 -15.83 5.27
CA LYS A 36 5.87 -14.72 5.16
C LYS A 36 7.22 -15.13 4.55
N PHE A 37 7.81 -16.22 5.03
CA PHE A 37 9.14 -16.60 4.58
C PHE A 37 9.09 -17.04 3.13
N LYS A 38 8.02 -17.75 2.73
CA LYS A 38 7.78 -18.10 1.33
C LYS A 38 7.57 -16.88 0.45
N ILE A 39 6.81 -15.87 0.90
CA ILE A 39 6.68 -14.60 0.16
C ILE A 39 8.06 -13.98 -0.05
N LEU A 40 8.84 -13.81 1.03
CA LEU A 40 10.14 -13.14 0.96
C LEU A 40 11.14 -13.87 0.05
N VAL A 41 11.18 -15.20 0.05
CA VAL A 41 12.06 -15.96 -0.86
C VAL A 41 11.52 -16.11 -2.28
N SER A 42 10.25 -15.75 -2.50
CA SER A 42 9.62 -15.76 -3.83
C SER A 42 9.66 -14.39 -4.50
N LEU A 43 10.26 -13.39 -3.84
CA LEU A 43 10.49 -12.09 -4.45
C LEU A 43 11.51 -12.22 -5.58
N SER A 44 11.35 -11.38 -6.59
CA SER A 44 12.32 -11.21 -7.65
C SER A 44 13.67 -10.72 -7.13
N ASP A 45 14.74 -11.07 -7.84
CA ASP A 45 16.11 -10.60 -7.51
C ASP A 45 16.17 -9.06 -7.42
N ASP A 46 15.42 -8.36 -8.28
CA ASP A 46 15.30 -6.89 -8.25
C ASP A 46 14.67 -6.39 -6.94
N SER A 47 13.60 -7.04 -6.47
CA SER A 47 12.95 -6.72 -5.19
C SER A 47 13.86 -7.03 -4.00
N ASP A 48 14.61 -8.14 -4.05
CA ASP A 48 15.58 -8.49 -3.02
C ASP A 48 16.73 -7.48 -2.96
N GLU A 49 17.27 -7.04 -4.10
CA GLU A 49 18.27 -5.97 -4.16
C GLU A 49 17.75 -4.66 -3.55
N LEU A 50 16.50 -4.31 -3.82
CA LEU A 50 15.85 -3.13 -3.24
C LEU A 50 15.69 -3.29 -1.72
N ILE A 51 15.24 -4.46 -1.25
CA ILE A 51 15.15 -4.75 0.18
C ILE A 51 16.52 -4.63 0.83
N GLU A 52 17.57 -5.27 0.31
CA GLU A 52 18.92 -5.21 0.89
C GLU A 52 19.48 -3.78 0.92
N ARG A 53 19.28 -3.02 -0.17
CA ARG A 53 19.75 -1.63 -0.29
C ARG A 53 19.07 -0.70 0.72
N TYR A 54 17.80 -0.95 1.04
CA TYR A 54 16.96 -0.02 1.77
C TYR A 54 16.54 -0.47 3.18
N THR A 55 16.63 -1.76 3.53
CA THR A 55 16.28 -2.28 4.87
C THR A 55 17.11 -1.68 6.00
N GLY A 56 18.38 -1.37 5.75
CA GLY A 56 19.27 -0.76 6.75
C GLY A 56 19.22 0.77 6.83
N GLN A 57 18.65 1.45 5.82
CA GLN A 57 18.80 2.91 5.65
C GLN A 57 17.47 3.67 5.64
N VAL A 58 16.34 2.98 5.48
CA VAL A 58 15.06 3.64 5.22
C VAL A 58 14.19 3.70 6.46
N SER A 59 13.84 4.92 6.84
CA SER A 59 13.00 5.16 8.01
C SER A 59 11.60 4.56 7.85
N ARG A 60 10.95 4.25 8.97
CA ARG A 60 9.55 3.80 9.06
C ARG A 60 8.57 4.64 8.23
N ILE A 61 8.88 5.93 8.05
CA ILE A 61 8.06 6.89 7.31
C ILE A 61 8.01 6.51 5.82
N CYS A 62 9.11 6.03 5.25
CA CYS A 62 9.16 5.76 3.81
C CYS A 62 8.52 4.42 3.47
N TRP A 63 8.61 3.44 4.37
CA TRP A 63 7.79 2.23 4.32
C TRP A 63 6.29 2.56 4.42
N THR A 64 5.93 3.54 5.24
CA THR A 64 4.53 4.02 5.32
C THR A 64 4.09 4.69 4.02
N LYS A 65 4.93 5.54 3.42
CA LYS A 65 4.64 6.14 2.11
C LYS A 65 4.48 5.05 1.04
N ALA A 66 5.42 4.11 0.96
CA ALA A 66 5.38 3.01 0.00
C ALA A 66 4.10 2.17 0.16
N ALA A 67 3.72 1.82 1.39
CA ALA A 67 2.50 1.07 1.66
C ALA A 67 1.24 1.82 1.20
N LEU A 68 1.16 3.14 1.46
CA LEU A 68 0.02 3.95 1.02
C LEU A 68 -0.05 4.09 -0.50
N GLU A 69 1.08 4.29 -1.16
CA GLU A 69 1.20 4.30 -2.63
C GLU A 69 0.75 2.97 -3.24
N THR A 70 1.21 1.84 -2.70
CA THR A 70 0.79 0.51 -3.16
C THR A 70 -0.70 0.28 -2.93
N ILE A 71 -1.25 0.65 -1.75
CA ILE A 71 -2.69 0.56 -1.48
C ILE A 71 -3.48 1.42 -2.48
N ALA A 72 -3.00 2.63 -2.81
CA ALA A 72 -3.65 3.49 -3.79
C ALA A 72 -3.75 2.82 -5.16
N ASN A 73 -2.65 2.25 -5.65
CA ASN A 73 -2.61 1.52 -6.94
C ASN A 73 -3.59 0.33 -6.94
N VAL A 74 -3.56 -0.47 -5.87
CA VAL A 74 -4.38 -1.68 -5.74
C VAL A 74 -5.88 -1.35 -5.72
N LEU A 75 -6.25 -0.24 -5.07
CA LEU A 75 -7.64 0.21 -4.96
C LEU A 75 -8.13 0.97 -6.19
N SER A 76 -7.28 1.70 -6.91
CA SER A 76 -7.69 2.29 -8.19
C SER A 76 -8.09 1.21 -9.21
N GLU A 77 -7.47 0.04 -9.18
CA GLU A 77 -7.86 -1.13 -9.99
C GLU A 77 -9.17 -1.80 -9.55
N THR A 78 -9.85 -1.30 -8.51
CA THR A 78 -11.17 -1.83 -8.08
C THR A 78 -12.34 -0.96 -8.51
N ALA A 79 -12.08 0.12 -9.25
CA ALA A 79 -13.07 1.13 -9.57
C ALA A 79 -14.28 0.57 -10.35
N ASP A 80 -14.08 -0.48 -11.14
CA ASP A 80 -15.08 -1.17 -11.96
C ASP A 80 -15.53 -2.54 -11.39
N ALA A 81 -15.01 -2.94 -10.22
CA ALA A 81 -15.28 -4.24 -9.65
C ALA A 81 -16.72 -4.32 -9.10
N GLU A 82 -17.38 -5.47 -9.31
CA GLU A 82 -18.70 -5.75 -8.73
C GLU A 82 -18.67 -7.06 -7.90
N PRO A 83 -19.03 -7.03 -6.61
CA PRO A 83 -19.54 -5.87 -5.86
C PRO A 83 -18.41 -4.93 -5.38
N PHE A 84 -18.55 -3.63 -5.67
CA PHE A 84 -17.49 -2.63 -5.48
C PHE A 84 -17.02 -2.52 -4.02
N ARG A 85 -17.96 -2.35 -3.10
CA ARG A 85 -17.65 -2.05 -1.69
C ARG A 85 -16.89 -3.19 -1.02
N GLU A 86 -17.36 -4.42 -1.21
CA GLU A 86 -16.74 -5.63 -0.69
C GLU A 86 -15.36 -5.86 -1.32
N SER A 87 -15.19 -5.51 -2.59
CA SER A 87 -13.90 -5.57 -3.28
C SER A 87 -12.88 -4.61 -2.65
N VAL A 88 -13.29 -3.37 -2.37
CA VAL A 88 -12.46 -2.37 -1.67
C VAL A 88 -12.05 -2.87 -0.29
N ILE A 89 -13.01 -3.36 0.51
CA ILE A 89 -12.74 -3.89 1.86
C ILE A 89 -11.75 -5.05 1.78
N LYS A 90 -12.02 -6.03 0.91
CA LYS A 90 -11.18 -7.22 0.76
C LYS A 90 -9.75 -6.86 0.34
N LYS A 91 -9.59 -5.98 -0.66
CA LYS A 91 -8.25 -5.57 -1.12
C LYS A 91 -7.49 -4.78 -0.06
N LEU A 92 -8.17 -3.90 0.68
CA LEU A 92 -7.57 -3.15 1.79
C LEU A 92 -7.10 -4.09 2.91
N ASP A 93 -7.94 -5.06 3.29
CA ASP A 93 -7.61 -6.07 4.30
C ASP A 93 -6.41 -6.93 3.86
N THR A 94 -6.43 -7.38 2.60
CA THR A 94 -5.35 -8.17 2.00
C THR A 94 -4.03 -7.39 2.05
N ALA A 95 -4.04 -6.10 1.70
CA ALA A 95 -2.85 -5.26 1.78
C ALA A 95 -2.37 -5.05 3.23
N MET A 96 -3.29 -4.83 4.16
CA MET A 96 -2.95 -4.71 5.58
C MET A 96 -2.28 -5.96 6.14
N ASP A 97 -2.81 -7.14 5.82
CA ASP A 97 -2.26 -8.41 6.25
C ASP A 97 -0.89 -8.68 5.60
N ALA A 98 -0.80 -8.49 4.28
CA ALA A 98 0.45 -8.67 3.53
C ALA A 98 1.58 -7.76 4.05
N PHE A 99 1.24 -6.52 4.45
CA PHE A 99 2.23 -5.54 4.90
C PHE A 99 2.48 -5.56 6.41
N SER A 100 1.74 -6.35 7.18
CA SER A 100 1.78 -6.39 8.66
C SER A 100 3.19 -6.58 9.26
N ASN A 101 4.06 -7.25 8.51
CA ASN A 101 5.43 -7.58 8.93
C ASN A 101 6.50 -6.58 8.47
N PHE A 102 6.11 -5.55 7.70
CA PHE A 102 7.01 -4.49 7.24
C PHE A 102 6.97 -3.32 8.23
N PRO A 103 8.04 -2.52 8.33
CA PRO A 103 8.13 -1.44 9.29
C PRO A 103 7.36 -0.20 8.81
N TRP A 104 6.05 -0.34 8.55
CA TRP A 104 5.15 0.78 8.27
C TRP A 104 4.34 1.15 9.52
N TYR A 105 3.61 2.26 9.46
CA TYR A 105 2.77 2.75 10.55
C TYR A 105 1.30 2.61 10.14
N VAL A 106 0.65 1.54 10.60
CA VAL A 106 -0.76 1.21 10.28
C VAL A 106 -1.71 2.33 10.69
N SER A 107 -1.56 2.90 11.88
CA SER A 107 -2.35 4.07 12.31
C SER A 107 -2.04 5.34 11.49
N GLY A 108 -0.95 5.34 10.72
CA GLY A 108 -0.67 6.33 9.69
C GLY A 108 -1.67 6.30 8.54
N LEU A 109 -2.34 5.18 8.30
CA LEU A 109 -3.46 5.08 7.35
C LEU A 109 -4.59 6.02 7.75
N ILE A 110 -4.98 6.04 9.03
CA ILE A 110 -6.08 6.89 9.53
C ILE A 110 -5.76 8.38 9.36
N GLY A 111 -4.52 8.77 9.70
CA GLY A 111 -4.07 10.15 9.57
C GLY A 111 -3.97 10.62 8.12
N GLN A 112 -3.76 9.69 7.17
CA GLN A 112 -3.51 9.97 5.76
C GLN A 112 -4.64 9.48 4.84
N VAL A 113 -5.80 9.04 5.37
CA VAL A 113 -6.95 8.65 4.54
C VAL A 113 -7.32 9.73 3.53
N PRO A 114 -7.37 11.04 3.89
CA PRO A 114 -7.71 12.05 2.92
C PRO A 114 -6.76 12.06 1.72
N ASP A 115 -5.46 11.91 1.96
CA ASP A 115 -4.42 11.92 0.93
C ASP A 115 -4.46 10.62 0.11
N LEU A 116 -4.67 9.47 0.76
CA LEU A 116 -4.86 8.18 0.09
C LEU A 116 -6.07 8.20 -0.84
N TYR A 117 -7.17 8.81 -0.42
CA TYR A 117 -8.38 8.91 -1.24
C TYR A 117 -8.14 9.76 -2.50
N GLU A 118 -7.48 10.92 -2.36
CA GLU A 118 -7.11 11.72 -3.54
C GLU A 118 -6.12 10.96 -4.43
N ALA A 119 -5.19 10.21 -3.84
CA ALA A 119 -4.23 9.40 -4.56
C ALA A 119 -4.91 8.30 -5.40
N ILE A 120 -5.97 7.66 -4.88
CA ILE A 120 -6.75 6.67 -5.62
C ILE A 120 -7.48 7.33 -6.79
N ILE A 121 -8.17 8.46 -6.54
CA ILE A 121 -8.90 9.18 -7.60
C ILE A 121 -7.95 9.64 -8.69
N TYR A 122 -6.79 10.19 -8.34
CA TYR A 122 -5.79 10.64 -9.30
C TYR A 122 -5.32 9.52 -10.26
N ARG A 123 -5.34 8.26 -9.80
CA ARG A 123 -4.94 7.08 -10.58
C ARG A 123 -6.10 6.43 -11.32
N ASP A 124 -7.33 6.73 -10.93
CA ASP A 124 -8.53 6.22 -11.58
C ASP A 124 -8.92 7.14 -12.74
N GLU A 125 -8.47 6.78 -13.94
CA GLU A 125 -8.63 7.58 -15.16
C GLU A 125 -10.10 7.89 -15.52
N ASN A 126 -11.07 7.14 -14.98
CA ASN A 126 -12.49 7.25 -15.32
C ASN A 126 -13.36 7.85 -14.19
N ASP A 127 -12.75 8.30 -13.08
CA ASP A 127 -13.45 8.85 -11.91
C ASP A 127 -14.56 7.92 -11.33
N LEU A 128 -14.44 6.60 -11.57
CA LEU A 128 -15.42 5.60 -11.15
C LEU A 128 -15.40 5.38 -9.64
N PHE A 129 -14.23 5.41 -9.02
CA PHE A 129 -14.04 5.26 -7.59
C PHE A 129 -14.77 6.37 -6.82
N ALA A 130 -14.60 7.63 -7.25
CA ALA A 130 -15.30 8.77 -6.65
C ALA A 130 -16.82 8.73 -6.89
N SER A 131 -17.24 8.10 -7.99
CA SER A 131 -18.66 7.89 -8.32
C SER A 131 -19.31 6.79 -7.46
N ASN A 132 -18.53 5.78 -7.06
CA ASN A 132 -19.01 4.62 -6.31
C ASN A 132 -18.94 4.77 -4.78
N ILE A 133 -18.05 5.61 -4.25
CA ILE A 133 -17.93 5.82 -2.80
C ILE A 133 -17.55 7.26 -2.46
N SER A 134 -18.17 7.78 -1.39
CA SER A 134 -17.78 9.09 -0.86
C SER A 134 -16.49 9.01 -0.03
N LYS A 135 -15.70 10.09 -0.01
CA LYS A 135 -14.54 10.24 0.89
C LYS A 135 -14.85 9.89 2.35
N ARG A 136 -16.04 10.26 2.82
CA ARG A 136 -16.51 9.98 4.18
C ARG A 136 -16.71 8.49 4.42
N ASP A 137 -17.30 7.77 3.47
CA ASP A 137 -17.55 6.34 3.61
C ASP A 137 -16.27 5.53 3.44
N PHE A 138 -15.38 5.93 2.54
CA PHE A 138 -14.04 5.37 2.45
C PHE A 138 -13.27 5.53 3.77
N THR A 139 -13.39 6.70 4.41
CA THR A 139 -12.80 6.92 5.74
C THR A 139 -13.33 5.98 6.82
N LYS A 140 -14.61 5.61 6.76
CA LYS A 140 -15.14 4.59 7.68
C LYS A 140 -14.51 3.23 7.39
N ILE A 141 -14.45 2.82 6.13
CA ILE A 141 -13.81 1.55 5.72
C ILE A 141 -12.36 1.48 6.24
N CYS A 142 -11.56 2.54 6.05
CA CYS A 142 -10.18 2.56 6.55
C CYS A 142 -10.09 2.49 8.08
N LYS A 143 -10.99 3.16 8.81
CA LYS A 143 -11.04 3.09 10.27
C LYS A 143 -11.44 1.70 10.75
N ASP A 144 -12.46 1.12 10.12
CA ASP A 144 -12.94 -0.21 10.43
C ASP A 144 -11.84 -1.24 10.19
N ALA A 145 -11.06 -1.10 9.12
CA ALA A 145 -9.92 -1.98 8.83
C ALA A 145 -8.79 -1.88 9.89
N VAL A 146 -8.46 -0.67 10.37
CA VAL A 146 -7.39 -0.46 11.38
C VAL A 146 -7.79 -0.85 12.79
N TYR A 147 -9.06 -0.65 13.14
CA TYR A 147 -9.59 -0.92 14.48
C TYR A 147 -10.47 -2.17 14.55
N LYS A 148 -10.22 -3.17 13.68
CA LYS A 148 -10.86 -4.47 13.83
C LYS A 148 -10.47 -5.05 15.19
N ASP A 149 -11.42 -5.06 16.11
CA ASP A 149 -11.41 -5.89 17.32
C ASP A 149 -11.62 -7.36 16.94
#